data_AF-A0AAV3K973-F1
#
_entry.id   AF-A0AAV3K973-F1
#
_cell.length_a   1.000
_cell.length_b   1.000
_cell.length_c   1.000
_cell.angle_alpha   90.00
_cell.angle_beta   90.00
_cell.angle_gamma   90.00
#
_symmetry.space_group_name_H-M   'P 1'
#
loop_
_entity.id
_entity.type
_entity.pdbx_description
1 polymer ?
#
loop_
_entity_poly.entity_id
_entity_poly.type
_entity_poly.pdbx_seq_one_letter_code
_entity_poly.pdbx_strand_id
1 'polypeptide(L)'
;MDNVITPQPVSHTLLEDILALLIGTLMVSFGVILLRQAGALTGGTAGMAFLLHYATHISFGTAFFLINLPFYYLAIRRMGWAFTVKTFCAVAMVSLFSDLHPLFIHFDRLQPIYATLFGNLIMGLGFIVLFRHRASLGGVNILALYLQDKSGIRAGKFQMAVDVTIVLTSLFVVSIPMLIASMLGAAALNLIIAMNHRPGRYTA
;
A
#
# COMPACT_ATOMS: atom_id res chain seq x y z
N MET A 1 -33.60 9.46 30.26
CA MET A 1 -33.26 10.00 28.92
C MET A 1 -31.76 10.18 28.93
N ASP A 2 -31.04 9.13 28.57
CA ASP A 2 -29.58 9.12 28.65
C ASP A 2 -29.05 9.89 27.44
N ASN A 3 -28.51 11.08 27.70
CA ASN A 3 -27.73 11.83 26.73
C ASN A 3 -26.44 11.04 26.47
N VAL A 4 -26.51 10.09 25.54
CA VAL A 4 -25.31 9.46 24.98
C VAL A 4 -24.60 10.53 24.16
N ILE A 5 -23.65 11.22 24.78
CA ILE A 5 -22.68 12.07 24.09
C ILE A 5 -21.89 11.13 23.20
N THR A 6 -22.27 11.06 21.92
CA THR A 6 -21.44 10.41 20.91
C THR A 6 -20.19 11.27 20.77
N PRO A 7 -18.98 10.75 21.04
CA PRO A 7 -17.76 11.54 20.84
C PRO A 7 -17.73 11.98 19.38
N GLN A 8 -17.59 13.29 19.15
CA GLN A 8 -17.43 13.78 17.80
C GLN A 8 -16.06 13.36 17.29
N PRO A 9 -15.96 12.80 16.07
CA PRO A 9 -14.68 12.39 15.52
C PRO A 9 -13.77 13.61 15.43
N VAL A 10 -12.69 13.61 16.22
CA VAL A 10 -11.69 14.68 16.20
C VAL A 10 -11.05 14.70 14.82
N SER A 11 -11.25 15.78 14.07
CA SER A 11 -10.66 15.96 12.76
C SER A 11 -9.17 16.30 12.88
N HIS A 12 -8.31 15.59 12.16
CA HIS A 12 -6.89 15.91 12.09
C HIS A 12 -6.64 17.31 11.52
N THR A 13 -5.63 17.98 12.05
CA THR A 13 -5.16 19.26 11.51
C THR A 13 -4.36 19.02 10.22
N LEU A 14 -4.22 20.06 9.38
CA LEU A 14 -3.42 19.97 8.15
C LEU A 14 -1.95 19.62 8.43
N LEU A 15 -1.40 20.09 9.55
CA LEU A 15 -0.03 19.78 9.94
C LEU A 15 0.12 18.30 10.31
N GLU A 16 -0.83 17.75 11.08
CA GLU A 16 -0.86 16.32 11.39
C GLU A 16 -0.96 15.47 10.13
N ASP A 17 -1.80 15.87 9.17
CA ASP A 17 -1.90 15.19 7.88
C ASP A 17 -0.57 15.21 7.12
N ILE A 18 0.10 16.36 7.02
CA ILE A 18 1.39 16.48 6.32
C ILE A 18 2.45 15.60 6.97
N LEU A 19 2.56 15.63 8.31
CA LEU A 19 3.51 14.80 9.04
C LEU A 19 3.20 13.31 8.87
N ALA A 20 1.93 12.92 8.94
CA ALA A 20 1.52 11.54 8.75
C ALA A 20 1.78 11.05 7.32
N LEU A 21 1.53 11.88 6.31
CA LEU A 21 1.87 11.56 4.93
C LEU A 21 3.38 11.38 4.78
N LEU A 22 4.19 12.28 5.33
CA LEU A 22 5.65 12.18 5.26
C LEU A 22 6.17 10.90 5.94
N ILE A 23 5.79 10.67 7.20
CA ILE A 23 6.26 9.51 7.97
C ILE A 23 5.75 8.21 7.34
N GLY A 24 4.46 8.13 7.03
CA GLY A 24 3.85 6.93 6.47
C GLY A 24 4.46 6.56 5.11
N THR A 25 4.70 7.54 4.24
CA THR A 25 5.30 7.29 2.92
C THR A 25 6.79 6.94 3.01
N LEU A 26 7.56 7.54 3.93
CA LEU A 26 8.94 7.14 4.21
C LEU A 26 9.01 5.70 4.70
N MET A 27 8.16 5.31 5.65
CA MET A 27 8.11 3.93 6.13
C MET A 27 7.77 2.95 5.01
N VAL A 28 6.72 3.24 4.22
CA VAL A 28 6.32 2.34 3.12
C VAL A 28 7.42 2.23 2.06
N SER A 29 7.98 3.35 1.62
CA SER A 29 9.05 3.34 0.61
C SER A 29 10.34 2.69 1.12
N PHE A 30 10.65 2.80 2.41
CA PHE A 30 11.76 2.07 3.02
C PHE A 30 11.52 0.56 3.05
N GLY A 31 10.31 0.11 3.38
CA GLY A 31 9.98 -1.30 3.28
C GLY A 31 10.01 -1.82 1.83
N VAL A 32 9.60 -1.01 0.85
CA VAL A 32 9.70 -1.32 -0.58
C VAL A 32 11.15 -1.57 -1.01
N ILE A 33 12.11 -0.74 -0.59
CA ILE A 33 13.53 -0.96 -0.97
C ILE A 33 14.09 -2.24 -0.35
N LEU A 34 13.66 -2.62 0.87
CA LEU A 34 14.04 -3.91 1.47
C LEU A 34 13.49 -5.10 0.67
N LEU A 35 12.22 -5.04 0.24
CA LEU A 35 11.62 -6.07 -0.62
C LEU A 35 12.35 -6.15 -1.96
N ARG A 36 12.65 -5.00 -2.58
CA ARG A 36 13.40 -4.91 -3.83
C ARG A 36 14.77 -5.57 -3.70
N GLN A 37 15.51 -5.26 -2.64
CA GLN A 37 16.84 -5.83 -2.38
C GLN A 37 16.80 -7.34 -2.16
N ALA A 38 15.70 -7.86 -1.60
CA ALA A 38 15.47 -9.29 -1.42
C ALA A 38 15.01 -10.01 -2.70
N GLY A 39 14.64 -9.28 -3.77
CA GLY A 39 13.93 -9.86 -4.92
C GLY A 39 12.53 -10.36 -4.57
N ALA A 40 11.93 -9.80 -3.53
CA ALA A 40 10.60 -10.13 -3.03
C ALA A 40 9.55 -9.15 -3.55
N LEU A 41 8.28 -9.42 -3.27
CA LEU A 41 7.17 -8.52 -3.60
C LEU A 41 6.09 -8.56 -2.53
N THR A 42 5.04 -7.77 -2.72
CA THR A 42 3.87 -7.73 -1.84
C THR A 42 2.58 -7.79 -2.68
N GLY A 43 1.42 -7.65 -2.05
CA GLY A 43 0.12 -7.67 -2.73
C GLY A 43 -0.33 -6.32 -3.30
N GLY A 44 -1.48 -6.33 -3.98
CA GLY A 44 -2.15 -5.12 -4.48
C GLY A 44 -1.36 -4.33 -5.53
N THR A 45 -1.52 -3.00 -5.53
CA THR A 45 -0.87 -2.09 -6.50
C THR A 45 0.65 -2.11 -6.41
N ALA A 46 1.21 -2.20 -5.20
CA ALA A 46 2.65 -2.33 -5.00
C ALA A 46 3.19 -3.65 -5.58
N GLY A 47 2.46 -4.76 -5.42
CA GLY A 47 2.78 -6.03 -6.08
C GLY A 47 2.83 -5.93 -7.59
N MET A 48 1.82 -5.30 -8.20
CA MET A 48 1.81 -5.05 -9.65
C MET A 48 3.00 -4.18 -10.08
N ALA A 49 3.37 -3.18 -9.28
CA ALA A 49 4.53 -2.33 -9.54
C ALA A 49 5.86 -3.09 -9.47
N PHE A 50 6.02 -4.01 -8.51
CA PHE A 50 7.18 -4.91 -8.46
C PHE A 50 7.26 -5.81 -9.70
N LEU A 51 6.15 -6.41 -10.11
CA LEU A 51 6.13 -7.24 -11.32
C LEU A 51 6.54 -6.43 -12.56
N LEU A 52 6.00 -5.22 -12.70
CA LEU A 52 6.37 -4.34 -13.82
C LEU A 52 7.85 -3.94 -13.76
N HIS A 53 8.36 -3.59 -12.57
CA HIS A 53 9.78 -3.29 -12.35
C HIS A 53 10.68 -4.46 -12.75
N TYR A 54 10.36 -5.68 -12.31
CA TYR A 54 11.16 -6.86 -12.60
C TYR A 54 11.05 -7.32 -14.06
N ALA A 55 9.91 -7.11 -14.72
CA ALA A 55 9.70 -7.50 -16.11
C ALA A 55 10.26 -6.51 -17.14
N THR A 56 10.27 -5.20 -16.84
CA THR A 56 10.60 -4.14 -17.81
C THR A 56 11.79 -3.28 -17.43
N HIS A 57 12.38 -3.50 -16.24
CA HIS A 57 13.52 -2.75 -15.70
C HIS A 57 13.29 -1.25 -15.48
N ILE A 58 12.07 -0.73 -15.67
CA ILE A 58 11.72 0.64 -15.26
C ILE A 58 11.81 0.77 -13.74
N SER A 59 12.04 1.98 -13.20
CA SER A 59 12.12 2.15 -11.74
C SER A 59 10.82 1.75 -11.04
N PHE A 60 10.92 1.21 -9.81
CA PHE A 60 9.73 0.87 -9.03
C PHE A 60 8.86 2.10 -8.82
N GLY A 61 9.44 3.26 -8.50
CA GLY A 61 8.69 4.48 -8.27
C GLY A 61 7.84 4.88 -9.48
N THR A 62 8.43 4.79 -10.68
CA THR A 62 7.72 5.05 -11.94
C THR A 62 6.59 4.05 -12.16
N ALA A 63 6.86 2.75 -12.03
CA ALA A 63 5.86 1.70 -12.17
C ALA A 63 4.68 1.91 -11.21
N PHE A 64 4.97 2.19 -9.94
CA PHE A 64 3.99 2.40 -8.89
C PHE A 64 3.10 3.63 -9.14
N PHE A 65 3.68 4.71 -9.64
CA PHE A 65 2.92 5.93 -9.98
C PHE A 65 1.98 5.69 -11.16
N LEU A 66 2.49 5.09 -12.24
CA LEU A 66 1.72 4.82 -13.46
C LEU A 66 0.54 3.87 -13.22
N ILE A 67 0.76 2.80 -12.44
CA ILE A 67 -0.29 1.86 -12.07
C ILE A 67 -1.40 2.55 -11.26
N ASN A 68 -1.05 3.56 -10.45
CA ASN A 68 -2.04 4.26 -9.62
C ASN A 68 -2.86 5.31 -10.37
N LEU A 69 -2.34 5.84 -11.48
CA LEU A 69 -2.97 6.90 -12.29
C LEU A 69 -4.43 6.65 -12.69
N PRO A 70 -4.83 5.46 -13.22
CA PRO A 70 -6.23 5.20 -13.58
C PRO A 70 -7.17 5.18 -12.37
N PHE A 71 -6.67 4.93 -11.17
CA PHE A 71 -7.52 4.81 -9.98
C PHE A 71 -7.87 6.17 -9.35
N TYR A 72 -7.16 7.25 -9.66
CA TYR A 72 -7.49 8.59 -9.13
C TYR A 72 -8.85 9.08 -9.61
N TYR A 73 -9.18 8.80 -10.88
CA TYR A 73 -10.50 9.12 -11.42
C TYR A 73 -11.62 8.41 -10.63
N LEU A 74 -11.41 7.14 -10.29
CA LEU A 74 -12.36 6.36 -9.49
C LEU A 74 -12.41 6.84 -8.04
N ALA A 75 -11.25 7.22 -7.48
CA ALA A 75 -11.13 7.76 -6.13
C ALA A 75 -11.92 9.06 -5.98
N ILE A 76 -11.86 9.98 -6.95
CA ILE A 76 -12.62 11.24 -6.93
C ILE A 76 -14.12 10.94 -6.88
N ARG A 77 -14.61 10.02 -7.73
CA ARG A 77 -16.03 9.67 -7.80
C ARG A 77 -16.54 8.94 -6.55
N ARG A 78 -15.69 8.17 -5.87
CA ARG A 78 -16.09 7.30 -4.73
C ARG A 78 -15.85 7.92 -3.37
N MET A 79 -14.65 8.47 -3.18
CA MET A 79 -14.13 8.92 -1.88
C MET A 79 -14.04 10.44 -1.78
N GLY A 80 -14.19 11.16 -2.89
CA GLY A 80 -14.13 12.61 -2.96
C GLY A 80 -12.71 13.17 -3.14
N TRP A 81 -12.64 14.49 -3.33
CA TRP A 81 -11.41 15.21 -3.64
C TRP A 81 -10.38 15.19 -2.52
N ALA A 82 -10.81 15.38 -1.26
CA ALA A 82 -9.89 15.45 -0.12
C ALA A 82 -9.06 14.16 0.05
N PHE A 83 -9.72 13.00 -0.02
CA PHE A 83 -9.06 11.69 0.02
C PHE A 83 -8.13 11.49 -1.19
N THR A 84 -8.59 11.92 -2.39
CA THR A 84 -7.83 11.69 -3.62
C THR A 84 -6.55 12.51 -3.66
N VAL A 85 -6.58 13.77 -3.25
CA VAL A 85 -5.38 14.62 -3.19
C VAL A 85 -4.37 14.04 -2.20
N LYS A 86 -4.80 13.64 -1.00
CA LYS A 86 -3.91 12.99 -0.02
C LYS A 86 -3.31 11.69 -0.56
N THR A 87 -4.12 10.87 -1.22
CA THR A 87 -3.69 9.60 -1.84
C THR A 87 -2.72 9.83 -3.00
N PHE A 88 -2.97 10.84 -3.84
CA PHE A 88 -2.07 11.24 -4.91
C PHE A 88 -0.71 11.66 -4.36
N CYS A 89 -0.71 12.57 -3.37
CA CYS A 89 0.52 13.00 -2.71
C CYS A 89 1.26 11.81 -2.07
N ALA A 90 0.54 10.92 -1.38
CA ALA A 90 1.15 9.75 -0.74
C ALA A 90 1.79 8.80 -1.76
N VAL A 91 1.10 8.50 -2.86
CA VAL A 91 1.66 7.66 -3.93
C VAL A 91 2.86 8.34 -4.60
N ALA A 92 2.77 9.63 -4.90
CA ALA A 92 3.88 10.40 -5.48
C ALA A 92 5.11 10.41 -4.57
N MET A 93 4.92 10.58 -3.26
CA MET A 93 5.99 10.55 -2.27
C MET A 93 6.60 9.15 -2.12
N VAL A 94 5.80 8.08 -2.07
CA VAL A 94 6.33 6.70 -2.05
C VAL A 94 7.13 6.42 -3.31
N SER A 95 6.62 6.81 -4.48
CA SER A 95 7.31 6.68 -5.75
C SER A 95 8.66 7.41 -5.74
N LEU A 96 8.65 8.68 -5.38
CA LEU A 96 9.86 9.50 -5.28
C LEU A 96 10.87 8.91 -4.30
N PHE A 97 10.44 8.62 -3.06
CA PHE A 97 11.31 8.10 -2.03
C PHE A 97 11.86 6.72 -2.38
N SER A 98 11.08 5.84 -3.01
CA SER A 98 11.57 4.51 -3.42
C SER A 98 12.72 4.57 -4.42
N ASP A 99 12.78 5.62 -5.23
CA ASP A 99 13.86 5.87 -6.20
C ASP A 99 15.00 6.72 -5.59
N LEU A 100 14.72 7.53 -4.55
CA LEU A 100 15.73 8.32 -3.83
C LEU A 100 16.53 7.51 -2.80
N HIS A 101 15.90 6.59 -2.07
CA HIS A 101 16.59 5.81 -1.02
C HIS A 101 17.92 5.17 -1.48
N PRO A 102 18.02 4.57 -2.68
CA PRO A 102 19.28 3.99 -3.16
C PRO A 102 20.43 4.99 -3.32
N LEU A 103 20.16 6.30 -3.41
CA LEU A 103 21.20 7.33 -3.49
C LEU A 103 21.87 7.58 -2.15
N PHE A 104 21.19 7.27 -1.04
CA PHE A 104 21.65 7.55 0.32
C PHE A 104 21.96 6.28 1.11
N ILE A 105 21.29 5.17 0.80
CA ILE A 105 21.37 3.91 1.55
C ILE A 105 21.90 2.81 0.64
N HIS A 106 23.04 2.26 1.02
CA HIS A 106 23.70 1.16 0.30
C HIS A 106 23.72 -0.07 1.22
N PHE A 107 23.31 -1.23 0.71
CA PHE A 107 23.29 -2.48 1.47
C PHE A 107 24.42 -3.39 1.00
N ASP A 108 25.43 -3.61 1.84
CA ASP A 108 26.53 -4.54 1.53
C ASP A 108 26.06 -6.01 1.58
N ARG A 109 25.36 -6.37 2.65
CA ARG A 109 24.76 -7.69 2.83
C ARG A 109 23.43 -7.55 3.55
N LEU A 110 22.40 -8.16 2.98
CA LEU A 110 21.07 -8.18 3.56
C LEU A 110 20.47 -9.57 3.37
N GLN A 111 20.06 -10.20 4.47
CA GLN A 111 19.48 -11.54 4.40
C GLN A 111 18.06 -11.43 3.77
N PRO A 112 17.78 -12.12 2.64
CA PRO A 112 16.55 -11.85 1.86
C PRO A 112 15.25 -12.12 2.61
N ILE A 113 15.18 -13.17 3.43
CA ILE A 113 13.97 -13.52 4.18
C ILE A 113 13.67 -12.47 5.25
N TYR A 114 14.70 -12.03 5.99
CA TYR A 114 14.61 -10.98 7.00
C TYR A 114 14.16 -9.67 6.35
N ALA A 115 14.79 -9.26 5.25
CA ALA A 115 14.40 -8.06 4.52
C ALA A 115 12.95 -8.11 4.03
N THR A 116 12.50 -9.26 3.55
CA THR A 116 11.13 -9.46 3.07
C THR A 116 10.12 -9.35 4.21
N LEU A 117 10.35 -10.03 5.33
CA LEU A 117 9.46 -9.98 6.49
C LEU A 117 9.46 -8.59 7.11
N PHE A 118 10.64 -8.05 7.41
CA PHE A 118 10.79 -6.75 8.06
C PHE A 118 10.28 -5.61 7.18
N GLY A 119 10.55 -5.64 5.87
CA GLY A 119 10.03 -4.67 4.92
C GLY A 119 8.50 -4.65 4.90
N ASN A 120 7.85 -5.82 4.89
CA ASN A 120 6.38 -5.90 4.96
C ASN A 120 5.84 -5.42 6.32
N LEU A 121 6.52 -5.66 7.44
CA LEU A 121 6.12 -5.15 8.75
C LEU A 121 6.17 -3.60 8.79
N ILE A 122 7.27 -3.00 8.33
CA ILE A 122 7.41 -1.54 8.25
C ILE A 122 6.36 -0.95 7.32
N MET A 123 6.15 -1.56 6.15
CA MET A 123 5.08 -1.14 5.23
C MET A 123 3.73 -1.16 5.93
N GLY A 124 3.40 -2.23 6.66
CA GLY A 124 2.16 -2.34 7.43
C GLY A 124 1.96 -1.20 8.42
N LEU A 125 3.01 -0.80 9.14
CA LEU A 125 2.97 0.35 10.05
C LEU A 125 2.74 1.67 9.28
N GLY A 126 3.45 1.88 8.17
CA GLY A 126 3.26 3.06 7.33
C GLY A 126 1.85 3.14 6.74
N PHE A 127 1.28 2.00 6.33
CA PHE A 127 -0.11 1.92 5.88
C PHE A 127 -1.09 2.34 6.98
N ILE A 128 -0.90 1.92 8.24
CA ILE A 128 -1.76 2.36 9.35
C ILE A 128 -1.73 3.87 9.52
N VAL A 129 -0.53 4.48 9.48
CA VAL A 129 -0.37 5.93 9.57
C VAL A 129 -1.16 6.62 8.46
N LEU A 130 -1.01 6.19 7.21
CA LEU A 130 -1.70 6.80 6.06
C LEU A 130 -3.22 6.60 6.13
N PHE A 131 -3.69 5.40 6.46
CA PHE A 131 -5.13 5.12 6.54
C PHE A 131 -5.84 5.90 7.63
N ARG A 132 -5.18 6.16 8.79
CA ARG A 132 -5.73 7.02 9.85
C ARG A 132 -5.99 8.44 9.34
N HIS A 133 -5.13 8.95 8.46
CA HIS A 133 -5.25 10.28 7.87
C HIS A 133 -6.06 10.32 6.56
N ARG A 134 -6.82 9.26 6.27
CA ARG A 134 -7.64 9.11 5.04
C ARG A 134 -6.80 9.27 3.76
N ALA A 135 -5.60 8.70 3.74
CA ALA A 135 -4.78 8.54 2.55
C ALA A 135 -4.65 7.04 2.23
N SER A 136 -4.57 6.68 0.95
CA SER A 136 -4.30 5.30 0.51
C SER A 136 -3.06 5.25 -0.38
N LEU A 137 -2.59 4.04 -0.65
CA LEU A 137 -1.53 3.75 -1.62
C LEU A 137 -1.97 2.66 -2.62
N GLY A 138 -3.25 2.29 -2.61
CA GLY A 138 -3.79 1.21 -3.43
C GLY A 138 -5.14 1.55 -4.04
N GLY A 139 -5.16 1.59 -5.38
CA GLY A 139 -6.37 1.82 -6.17
C GLY A 139 -7.18 0.56 -6.52
N VAL A 140 -6.61 -0.65 -6.40
CA VAL A 140 -7.34 -1.90 -6.71
C VAL A 140 -8.59 -2.04 -5.85
N ASN A 141 -8.51 -1.71 -4.55
CA ASN A 141 -9.68 -1.76 -3.67
C ASN A 141 -10.75 -0.74 -4.08
N ILE A 142 -10.35 0.46 -4.53
CA ILE A 142 -11.27 1.49 -5.03
C ILE A 142 -11.95 1.02 -6.31
N LEU A 143 -11.20 0.39 -7.22
CA LEU A 143 -11.76 -0.24 -8.41
C LEU A 143 -12.71 -1.39 -8.06
N ALA A 144 -12.36 -2.24 -7.10
CA ALA A 144 -13.18 -3.34 -6.65
C ALA A 144 -14.55 -2.85 -6.14
N LEU A 145 -14.56 -1.81 -5.30
CA LEU A 145 -15.78 -1.17 -4.80
C LEU A 145 -16.57 -0.49 -5.93
N TYR A 146 -15.89 0.15 -6.87
CA TYR A 146 -16.55 0.76 -8.03
C TYR A 146 -17.25 -0.29 -8.91
N LEU A 147 -16.59 -1.41 -9.19
CA LEU A 147 -17.14 -2.53 -9.96
C LEU A 147 -18.26 -3.23 -9.19
N GLN A 148 -18.16 -3.34 -7.86
CA GLN A 148 -19.23 -3.90 -7.06
C GLN A 148 -20.55 -3.15 -7.25
N ASP A 149 -20.49 -1.83 -7.23
CA ASP A 149 -21.69 -1.01 -7.35
C ASP A 149 -22.18 -0.86 -8.79
N LYS A 150 -21.28 -0.93 -9.77
CA LYS A 150 -21.65 -0.79 -11.19
C LYS A 150 -22.11 -2.11 -11.83
N SER A 151 -21.45 -3.22 -11.52
CA SER A 151 -21.67 -4.53 -12.17
C SER A 151 -22.08 -5.64 -11.21
N GLY A 152 -22.29 -5.35 -9.92
CA GLY A 152 -22.74 -6.33 -8.92
C GLY A 152 -21.69 -7.37 -8.52
N ILE A 153 -20.45 -7.25 -9.01
CA ILE A 153 -19.36 -8.20 -8.70
C ILE A 153 -18.87 -7.91 -7.29
N ARG A 154 -18.97 -8.88 -6.38
CA ARG A 154 -18.46 -8.71 -4.99
C ARG A 154 -17.00 -8.24 -5.00
N ALA A 155 -16.69 -7.12 -4.37
CA ALA A 155 -15.33 -6.54 -4.34
C ALA A 155 -14.27 -7.56 -3.90
N GLY A 156 -14.59 -8.41 -2.91
CA GLY A 156 -13.68 -9.47 -2.46
C GLY A 156 -13.34 -10.50 -3.55
N LYS A 157 -14.27 -10.85 -4.44
CA LYS A 157 -13.98 -11.77 -5.56
C LYS A 157 -13.07 -11.13 -6.60
N PHE A 158 -13.30 -9.85 -6.90
CA PHE A 158 -12.44 -9.10 -7.82
C PHE A 158 -11.02 -8.95 -7.24
N GLN A 159 -10.91 -8.56 -5.98
CA GLN A 159 -9.62 -8.45 -5.27
C GLN A 159 -8.88 -9.80 -5.29
N MET A 160 -9.56 -10.90 -4.97
CA MET A 160 -8.98 -12.24 -5.02
C MET A 160 -8.49 -12.62 -6.42
N ALA A 161 -9.23 -12.26 -7.47
CA ALA A 161 -8.79 -12.50 -8.85
C ALA A 161 -7.52 -11.71 -9.20
N VAL A 162 -7.43 -10.45 -8.77
CA VAL A 162 -6.21 -9.63 -8.95
C VAL A 162 -5.04 -10.24 -8.20
N ASP A 163 -5.22 -10.62 -6.93
CA ASP A 163 -4.15 -11.18 -6.12
C ASP A 163 -3.67 -12.55 -6.65
N VAL A 164 -4.58 -13.41 -7.12
CA VAL A 164 -4.23 -14.66 -7.81
C VAL A 164 -3.43 -14.38 -9.08
N THR A 165 -3.83 -13.39 -9.87
CA THR A 165 -3.11 -13.01 -11.09
C THR A 165 -1.69 -12.54 -10.78
N ILE A 166 -1.51 -11.75 -9.72
CA ILE A 166 -0.20 -11.29 -9.24
C ILE A 166 0.67 -12.50 -8.84
N VAL A 167 0.12 -13.44 -8.07
CA VAL A 167 0.85 -14.64 -7.63
C VAL A 167 1.21 -15.56 -8.80
N LEU A 168 0.30 -15.75 -9.77
CA LEU A 168 0.59 -16.56 -10.95
C LEU A 168 1.69 -15.91 -11.81
N THR A 169 1.64 -14.59 -11.97
CA THR A 169 2.64 -13.85 -12.74
C THR A 169 3.98 -13.83 -12.02
N SER A 170 3.99 -13.77 -10.69
CA SER A 170 5.24 -13.76 -9.90
C SER A 170 6.02 -15.06 -9.98
N LEU A 171 5.38 -16.21 -10.24
CA LEU A 171 6.08 -17.48 -10.45
C LEU A 171 7.08 -17.46 -11.61
N PHE A 172 6.89 -16.57 -12.59
CA PHE A 172 7.79 -16.41 -13.73
C PHE A 172 8.96 -15.44 -13.47
N VAL A 173 8.88 -14.67 -12.38
CA VAL A 173 9.75 -13.51 -12.16
C VAL A 173 10.51 -13.58 -10.84
N VAL A 174 9.93 -14.26 -9.83
CA VAL A 174 10.44 -14.35 -8.46
C VAL A 174 10.73 -15.80 -8.10
N SER A 175 11.84 -16.05 -7.42
CA SER A 175 12.18 -17.39 -6.94
C SER A 175 11.16 -17.93 -5.92
N ILE A 176 10.91 -19.25 -5.93
CA ILE A 176 9.95 -19.89 -5.01
C ILE A 176 10.21 -19.55 -3.53
N PRO A 177 11.46 -19.57 -3.02
CA PRO A 177 11.71 -19.21 -1.62
C PRO A 177 11.29 -17.76 -1.30
N MET A 178 11.56 -16.83 -2.21
CA MET A 178 11.17 -15.43 -2.03
C MET A 178 9.67 -15.21 -2.22
N LEU A 179 9.00 -16.01 -3.05
CA LEU A 179 7.56 -15.98 -3.17
C LEU A 179 6.88 -16.42 -1.86
N ILE A 180 7.34 -17.51 -1.25
CA ILE A 180 6.84 -17.97 0.06
C ILE A 180 7.10 -16.90 1.13
N ALA A 181 8.31 -16.33 1.17
CA ALA A 181 8.64 -15.25 2.10
C ALA A 181 7.75 -14.01 1.87
N SER A 182 7.47 -13.66 0.60
CA SER A 182 6.59 -12.56 0.20
C SER A 182 5.15 -12.79 0.66
N MET A 183 4.63 -14.02 0.51
CA MET A 183 3.29 -14.39 0.97
C MET A 183 3.18 -14.28 2.50
N LEU A 184 4.18 -14.78 3.24
CA LEU A 184 4.23 -14.67 4.70
C LEU A 184 4.33 -13.21 5.16
N GLY A 185 5.20 -12.44 4.51
CA GLY A 185 5.35 -11.01 4.80
C GLY A 185 4.07 -10.23 4.51
N ALA A 186 3.46 -10.44 3.35
CA ALA A 186 2.19 -9.80 2.98
C ALA A 186 1.05 -10.22 3.92
N ALA A 187 1.01 -11.48 4.38
CA ALA A 187 0.06 -11.91 5.40
C ALA A 187 0.27 -11.18 6.73
N ALA A 188 1.52 -11.01 7.18
CA ALA A 188 1.83 -10.25 8.39
C ALA A 188 1.46 -8.76 8.25
N LEU A 189 1.75 -8.15 7.11
CA LEU A 189 1.33 -6.79 6.76
C LEU A 189 -0.19 -6.64 6.85
N ASN A 190 -0.93 -7.55 6.22
CA ASN A 190 -2.40 -7.53 6.22
C ASN A 190 -2.97 -7.77 7.63
N LEU A 191 -2.35 -8.64 8.43
CA LEU A 191 -2.73 -8.85 9.82
C LEU A 191 -2.54 -7.59 10.66
N ILE A 192 -1.40 -6.88 10.49
CA ILE A 192 -1.14 -5.59 11.14
C ILE A 192 -2.24 -4.59 10.79
N ILE A 193 -2.58 -4.46 9.52
CA ILE A 193 -3.67 -3.59 9.07
C ILE A 193 -4.99 -4.04 9.70
N ALA A 194 -5.36 -5.32 9.59
CA ALA A 194 -6.64 -5.82 10.10
C ALA A 194 -6.80 -5.65 11.63
N MET A 195 -5.74 -5.86 12.40
CA MET A 195 -5.78 -5.71 13.85
C MET A 195 -5.89 -4.24 14.29
N ASN A 196 -5.25 -3.33 13.56
CA ASN A 196 -5.18 -1.90 13.90
C ASN A 196 -6.25 -1.05 13.21
N HIS A 197 -6.81 -1.54 12.10
CA HIS A 197 -7.87 -0.93 11.32
C HIS A 197 -9.21 -1.58 11.69
N ARG A 198 -9.71 -1.27 12.89
CA ARG A 198 -11.07 -1.63 13.31
C ARG A 198 -12.01 -0.44 13.05
N PRO A 199 -13.13 -0.62 12.33
CA PRO A 199 -14.18 0.37 12.27
C PRO A 199 -14.66 0.67 13.70
N GLY A 200 -14.52 1.92 14.17
CA GLY A 200 -15.04 2.37 15.46
C GLY A 200 -14.03 2.67 16.58
N ARG A 201 -12.72 2.49 16.39
CA ARG A 201 -11.71 2.93 17.40
C ARG A 201 -11.13 4.34 17.17
N TYR A 202 -11.42 4.97 16.03
CA TYR A 202 -10.92 6.31 15.66
C TYR A 202 -12.05 7.32 15.45
N THR A 203 -13.23 7.02 15.99
CA THR A 203 -14.37 7.94 16.10
C THR A 203 -14.57 8.40 17.55
N ALA A 204 -13.54 8.27 18.38
CA ALA A 204 -13.54 8.74 19.76
C ALA A 204 -12.68 9.98 19.89
#